data_AF-A0A1L8DNQ0-F1
#
_entry.id   AF-A0A1L8DNQ0-F1
#
_cell.length_a   1.000
_cell.length_b   1.000
_cell.length_c   1.000
_cell.angle_alpha   90.00
_cell.angle_beta   90.00
_cell.angle_gamma   90.00
#
_symmetry.space_group_name_H-M   'P 1'
#
loop_
_entity.id
_entity.type
_entity.pdbx_description
1 polymer ?
#
loop_
_entity_poly.entity_id
_entity_poly.type
_entity_poly.pdbx_seq_one_letter_code
_entity_poly.pdbx_strand_id
1 'polypeptide(L)'
;MLKLLPGIYFLVGLVFAQDITFRDSEEITDVFTSSRISGTNESSRGYENCRLVDKIFKHGDEWTDPRGCVVYFCYDGMFLDVDFCADLEMNKPNCYIVPLRPNYDFPYCCPKVVCD
;
A
#
# COMPACT_ATOMS: atom_id res chain seq x y z
N MET A 1 -16.52 10.40 -52.60
CA MET A 1 -16.87 11.75 -52.11
C MET A 1 -17.12 11.67 -50.61
N LEU A 2 -16.11 11.97 -49.80
CA LEU A 2 -16.19 11.95 -48.34
C LEU A 2 -16.19 13.41 -47.86
N LYS A 3 -17.28 13.84 -47.22
CA LYS A 3 -17.43 15.21 -46.70
C LYS A 3 -16.64 15.35 -45.40
N LEU A 4 -15.62 16.21 -45.41
CA LEU A 4 -15.15 16.91 -44.22
C LEU A 4 -16.22 17.89 -43.76
N LEU A 5 -16.43 18.02 -42.45
CA LEU A 5 -16.56 19.33 -41.79
C LEU A 5 -16.07 19.22 -40.32
N PRO A 6 -15.51 20.31 -39.78
CA PRO A 6 -14.69 20.36 -38.57
C PRO A 6 -15.52 20.74 -37.33
N GLY A 7 -15.00 20.40 -36.15
CA GLY A 7 -15.63 20.75 -34.88
C GLY A 7 -14.64 20.73 -33.73
N ILE A 8 -13.57 21.53 -33.84
CA ILE A 8 -12.77 21.95 -32.69
C ILE A 8 -13.56 23.05 -31.99
N TYR A 9 -14.02 22.79 -30.77
CA TYR A 9 -14.16 23.85 -29.76
C TYR A 9 -13.75 23.28 -28.41
N PHE A 10 -12.52 23.63 -28.03
CA PHE A 10 -12.04 23.70 -26.66
C PHE A 10 -12.99 24.59 -25.85
N LEU A 11 -13.54 24.10 -24.74
CA LEU A 11 -13.90 24.95 -23.61
C LEU A 11 -13.47 24.25 -22.31
N VAL A 12 -12.37 24.77 -21.79
CA VAL A 12 -11.86 24.58 -20.44
C VAL A 12 -12.68 25.47 -19.50
N GLY A 13 -13.09 24.91 -18.36
CA GLY A 13 -13.28 25.63 -17.11
C GLY A 13 -14.69 26.15 -16.81
N LEU A 14 -15.30 25.63 -15.73
CA LEU A 14 -15.63 26.38 -14.51
C LEU A 14 -16.52 25.52 -13.60
N VAL A 15 -15.90 24.98 -12.56
CA VAL A 15 -16.55 24.49 -11.34
C VAL A 15 -16.83 25.70 -10.47
N PHE A 16 -18.07 26.03 -10.14
CA PHE A 16 -18.40 26.75 -8.89
C PHE A 16 -19.84 26.49 -8.42
N ALA A 17 -19.92 26.07 -7.15
CA ALA A 17 -20.93 26.35 -6.13
C ALA A 17 -22.40 26.00 -6.40
N GLN A 18 -22.89 24.97 -5.71
CA GLN A 18 -24.32 24.83 -5.39
C GLN A 18 -24.54 25.28 -3.95
N ASP A 19 -25.28 26.39 -3.83
CA ASP A 19 -26.03 26.84 -2.66
C ASP A 19 -26.81 25.68 -2.03
N ILE A 20 -26.65 25.47 -0.72
CA ILE A 20 -27.70 24.83 0.07
C ILE A 20 -27.96 25.72 1.29
N THR A 21 -29.17 26.25 1.27
CA THR A 21 -29.80 27.13 2.23
C THR A 21 -29.94 26.45 3.59
N PHE A 22 -29.41 27.11 4.61
CA PHE A 22 -29.64 26.83 6.02
C PHE A 22 -31.06 27.27 6.39
N ARG A 23 -31.91 26.33 6.81
CA ARG A 23 -33.23 26.63 7.36
C ARG A 23 -33.61 25.58 8.41
N ASP A 24 -33.40 25.93 9.67
CA ASP A 24 -34.01 25.29 10.83
C ASP A 24 -35.54 25.48 10.81
N SER A 25 -36.29 24.42 11.09
CA SER A 25 -37.37 24.38 12.10
C SER A 25 -38.14 23.07 12.02
N GLU A 26 -38.16 22.39 13.16
CA GLU A 26 -39.28 21.68 13.81
C GLU A 26 -40.10 20.61 13.07
N GLU A 27 -40.21 19.48 13.77
CA GLU A 27 -41.38 18.60 13.91
C GLU A 27 -41.99 18.04 12.61
N ILE A 28 -41.91 16.72 12.42
CA ILE A 28 -43.05 15.86 12.04
C ILE A 28 -42.60 14.37 12.08
N THR A 29 -43.54 13.60 12.61
CA THR A 29 -43.68 12.15 12.79
C THR A 29 -43.15 11.22 11.69
N ASP A 30 -42.71 10.05 12.17
CA ASP A 30 -42.73 8.71 11.58
C ASP A 30 -43.23 8.59 10.14
N VAL A 31 -42.34 8.10 9.26
CA VAL A 31 -42.45 6.96 8.34
C VAL A 31 -41.33 7.14 7.31
N PHE A 32 -40.66 6.04 6.96
CA PHE A 32 -39.65 5.83 5.90
C PHE A 32 -38.19 5.57 6.36
N THR A 33 -37.93 4.27 6.49
CA THR A 33 -36.95 3.51 5.70
C THR A 33 -35.46 3.86 5.79
N SER A 34 -34.70 2.87 6.25
CA SER A 34 -33.27 2.63 5.98
C SER A 34 -32.34 3.83 6.12
N SER A 35 -31.67 3.93 7.26
CA SER A 35 -30.34 3.32 7.44
C SER A 35 -29.76 3.82 8.75
N ARG A 36 -29.10 2.93 9.48
CA ARG A 36 -28.54 3.15 10.82
C ARG A 36 -27.67 4.40 10.84
N ILE A 37 -28.09 5.42 11.59
CA ILE A 37 -27.19 6.38 12.21
C ILE A 37 -26.99 5.90 13.64
N SER A 38 -25.95 5.10 13.86
CA SER A 38 -25.19 5.13 15.11
C SER A 38 -24.04 6.09 14.82
N GLY A 39 -23.97 7.24 15.46
CA GLY A 39 -23.68 7.30 16.89
C GLY A 39 -22.17 7.48 17.01
N THR A 40 -21.75 8.66 17.47
CA THR A 40 -20.38 9.02 17.82
C THR A 40 -19.74 7.91 18.68
N ASN A 41 -18.70 7.26 18.18
CA ASN A 41 -17.82 6.42 18.98
C ASN A 41 -16.40 6.61 18.48
N GLU A 42 -15.48 6.83 19.41
CA GLU A 42 -14.05 6.96 19.22
C GLU A 42 -13.51 6.07 18.09
N SER A 43 -12.69 6.69 17.23
CA SER A 43 -11.94 6.05 16.17
C SER A 43 -10.91 5.07 16.78
N SER A 44 -11.38 3.92 17.27
CA SER A 44 -10.55 2.73 17.44
C SER A 44 -10.43 2.07 16.07
N ARG A 45 -9.75 2.75 15.13
CA ARG A 45 -9.33 2.09 13.90
C ARG A 45 -8.27 1.08 14.31
N GLY A 46 -8.67 -0.17 14.49
CA GLY A 46 -7.73 -1.28 14.63
C GLY A 46 -6.84 -1.32 13.40
N TYR A 47 -5.57 -1.66 13.59
CA TYR A 47 -4.63 -1.78 12.47
C TYR A 47 -5.09 -2.86 11.49
N GLU A 48 -4.94 -2.57 10.20
CA GLU A 48 -5.23 -3.53 9.14
C GLU A 48 -4.13 -4.60 9.01
N ASN A 49 -4.55 -5.82 8.66
CA ASN A 49 -3.64 -6.96 8.42
C ASN A 49 -3.13 -6.93 6.98
N CYS A 50 -1.87 -7.32 6.77
CA CYS A 50 -1.29 -7.46 5.43
C CYS A 50 -1.62 -8.84 4.85
N ARG A 51 -1.83 -8.90 3.52
CA ARG A 51 -2.13 -10.15 2.82
C ARG A 51 -1.10 -10.39 1.72
N LEU A 52 -0.48 -11.57 1.75
CA LEU A 52 0.40 -12.06 0.69
C LEU A 52 -0.16 -13.37 0.16
N VAL A 53 -0.80 -13.32 -1.01
CA VAL A 53 -1.43 -14.48 -1.66
C VAL A 53 -2.38 -15.21 -0.70
N ASP A 54 -1.94 -16.32 -0.12
CA ASP A 54 -2.66 -17.22 0.77
C ASP A 54 -2.37 -16.98 2.26
N LYS A 55 -1.41 -16.11 2.59
CA LYS A 55 -1.00 -15.79 3.97
C LYS A 55 -1.55 -14.44 4.43
N ILE A 56 -1.90 -14.38 5.70
CA ILE A 56 -2.32 -13.16 6.41
C ILE A 56 -1.30 -12.89 7.51
N PHE A 57 -0.77 -11.66 7.52
CA PHE A 57 0.18 -11.15 8.50
C PHE A 57 -0.53 -10.06 9.32
N LYS A 58 -0.38 -10.11 10.64
CA LYS A 58 -0.91 -9.09 11.53
C LYS A 58 -0.04 -7.85 11.47
N HIS A 59 -0.61 -6.71 11.81
CA HIS A 59 0.19 -5.52 12.09
C HIS A 59 1.28 -5.85 13.12
N GLY A 60 2.52 -5.48 12.82
CA GLY A 60 3.69 -5.79 13.63
C GLY A 60 4.42 -7.08 13.24
N ASP A 61 3.83 -7.93 12.38
CA ASP A 61 4.51 -9.15 11.95
C ASP A 61 5.64 -8.84 10.97
N GLU A 62 6.73 -9.58 11.10
CA GLU A 62 7.86 -9.57 10.18
C GLU A 62 7.88 -10.84 9.33
N TRP A 63 8.35 -10.71 8.09
CA TRP A 63 8.42 -11.81 7.13
C TRP A 63 9.60 -11.63 6.17
N THR A 64 10.41 -12.66 6.00
CA THR A 64 11.46 -12.67 4.98
C THR A 64 10.96 -13.26 3.67
N ASP A 65 11.06 -12.53 2.54
CA ASP A 65 10.78 -13.11 1.22
C ASP A 65 11.90 -14.10 0.84
N PRO A 66 11.60 -15.40 0.69
CA PRO A 66 12.61 -16.40 0.36
C PRO A 66 13.27 -16.17 -1.01
N ARG A 67 12.64 -15.40 -1.90
CA ARG A 67 13.19 -15.11 -3.24
C ARG A 67 14.21 -13.96 -3.22
N GLY A 68 13.99 -13.00 -2.32
CA GLY A 68 14.77 -11.76 -2.26
C GLY A 68 15.73 -11.66 -1.08
N CYS A 69 15.58 -12.49 -0.05
CA CYS A 69 16.25 -12.31 1.24
C CYS A 69 16.07 -10.88 1.77
N VAL A 70 14.83 -10.39 1.72
CA VAL A 70 14.41 -9.06 2.20
C VAL A 70 13.45 -9.26 3.36
N VAL A 71 13.64 -8.51 4.44
CA VAL A 71 12.73 -8.49 5.57
C VAL A 71 11.65 -7.44 5.31
N TYR A 72 10.41 -7.90 5.32
CA TYR A 72 9.21 -7.07 5.24
C TYR A 72 8.55 -6.99 6.61
N PHE A 73 8.03 -5.81 6.93
CA PHE A 73 7.26 -5.53 8.13
C PHE A 73 5.82 -5.16 7.74
N CYS A 74 4.84 -5.77 8.38
CA CYS A 74 3.44 -5.44 8.17
C CYS A 74 3.02 -4.22 8.99
N TYR A 75 2.74 -3.10 8.31
CA TYR A 75 2.24 -1.88 8.91
C TYR A 75 0.91 -1.47 8.27
N ASP A 76 -0.18 -1.70 9.01
CA ASP A 76 -1.52 -1.17 8.70
C ASP A 76 -1.96 -1.50 7.26
N GLY A 77 -2.00 -2.80 6.94
CA GLY A 77 -2.39 -3.30 5.62
C GLY A 77 -1.30 -3.24 4.54
N MET A 78 -0.15 -2.63 4.83
CA MET A 78 0.96 -2.46 3.88
C MET A 78 2.23 -3.20 4.32
N PHE A 79 2.98 -3.76 3.37
CA PHE A 79 4.33 -4.28 3.64
C PHE A 79 5.37 -3.18 3.43
N LEU A 80 6.19 -2.94 4.44
CA LEU A 80 7.36 -2.06 4.39
C LEU A 80 8.63 -2.90 4.30
N ASP A 81 9.56 -2.52 3.45
CA ASP A 81 10.91 -3.08 3.40
C ASP A 81 11.75 -2.47 4.52
N VAL A 82 12.16 -3.30 5.49
CA VAL A 82 12.88 -2.82 6.68
C VAL A 82 14.35 -3.20 6.68
N ASP A 83 14.70 -4.36 6.10
CA ASP A 83 16.09 -4.80 5.97
C ASP A 83 16.34 -5.52 4.65
N PHE A 84 17.53 -5.30 4.09
CA PHE A 84 18.02 -5.93 2.87
C PHE A 84 19.50 -6.31 3.03
N CYS A 85 19.98 -7.20 2.15
CA CYS A 85 21.38 -7.59 2.15
C CYS A 85 22.30 -6.42 1.80
N ALA A 86 23.43 -6.30 2.51
CA ALA A 86 24.43 -5.28 2.22
C ALA A 86 24.97 -5.39 0.78
N ASP A 87 25.34 -4.24 0.22
CA ASP A 87 25.99 -4.19 -1.09
C ASP A 87 27.30 -4.99 -1.08
N LEU A 88 27.53 -5.71 -2.17
CA LEU A 88 28.72 -6.55 -2.33
C LEU A 88 29.87 -5.70 -2.88
N GLU A 89 30.88 -5.47 -2.04
CA GLU A 89 32.11 -4.80 -2.47
C GLU A 89 33.19 -5.83 -2.81
N MET A 90 33.62 -5.84 -4.07
CA MET A 90 34.67 -6.74 -4.57
C MET A 90 35.98 -5.97 -4.81
N ASN A 91 36.56 -5.44 -3.73
CA ASN A 91 37.72 -4.54 -3.77
C ASN A 91 39.08 -5.26 -3.74
N LYS A 92 39.09 -6.60 -3.68
CA LYS A 92 40.31 -7.41 -3.53
C LYS A 92 40.45 -8.43 -4.67
N PRO A 93 41.70 -8.75 -5.10
CA PRO A 93 41.94 -9.84 -6.04
C PRO A 93 41.67 -11.19 -5.36
N ASN A 94 41.36 -12.22 -6.16
CA ASN A 94 41.07 -13.59 -5.70
C ASN A 94 39.84 -13.71 -4.77
N CYS A 95 38.83 -12.90 -5.01
CA CYS A 95 37.54 -13.02 -4.34
C CYS A 95 36.47 -13.58 -5.29
N TYR A 96 35.48 -14.27 -4.75
CA TYR A 96 34.30 -14.71 -5.46
C TYR A 96 33.03 -14.43 -4.65
N ILE A 97 31.91 -14.32 -5.36
CA ILE A 97 30.60 -14.09 -4.76
C ILE A 97 29.94 -15.44 -4.47
N VAL A 98 29.60 -15.68 -3.21
CA VAL A 98 28.69 -16.74 -2.81
C VAL A 98 27.27 -16.25 -3.08
N PRO A 99 26.48 -16.96 -3.91
CA PRO A 99 25.14 -16.51 -4.30
C PRO A 99 24.16 -16.56 -3.13
N LEU A 100 23.03 -15.87 -3.31
CA LEU A 100 21.90 -15.88 -2.38
C LEU A 100 21.39 -17.30 -2.13
N ARG A 101 21.07 -17.62 -0.88
CA ARG A 101 20.59 -18.95 -0.47
C ARG A 101 19.13 -18.86 0.01
N PRO A 102 18.14 -19.16 -0.85
CA PRO A 102 16.72 -18.88 -0.58
C PRO A 102 16.10 -19.74 0.54
N ASN A 103 16.78 -20.80 0.94
CA ASN A 103 16.32 -21.74 1.99
C ASN A 103 16.80 -21.35 3.40
N TYR A 104 17.45 -20.20 3.56
CA TYR A 104 17.93 -19.70 4.84
C TYR A 104 17.16 -18.44 5.22
N ASP A 105 17.02 -18.18 6.51
CA ASP A 105 16.44 -16.93 7.00
C ASP A 105 17.43 -15.77 6.87
N PHE A 106 16.93 -14.54 6.82
CA PHE A 106 17.77 -13.36 6.93
C PHE A 106 18.51 -13.36 8.29
N PRO A 107 19.80 -12.98 8.36
CA PRO A 107 20.70 -12.52 7.29
C PRO A 107 21.50 -13.64 6.60
N TYR A 108 21.21 -14.92 6.89
CA TYR A 108 21.99 -16.06 6.41
C TYR A 108 21.73 -16.44 4.95
N CYS A 109 20.61 -15.98 4.38
CA CYS A 109 20.33 -16.06 2.94
C CYS A 109 21.13 -15.06 2.11
N CYS A 110 21.74 -14.03 2.70
CA CYS A 110 22.41 -12.97 1.95
C CYS A 110 23.65 -13.47 1.20
N PRO A 111 23.90 -12.94 -0.02
CA PRO A 111 25.12 -13.20 -0.75
C PRO A 111 26.32 -12.59 -0.02
N LYS A 112 27.51 -13.13 -0.26
CA LYS A 112 28.74 -12.73 0.45
C LYS A 112 29.92 -12.76 -0.50
N VAL A 113 30.88 -11.86 -0.28
CA VAL A 113 32.19 -11.95 -0.93
C VAL A 113 33.12 -12.78 -0.07
N VAL A 114 33.69 -13.85 -0.63
CA VAL A 114 34.71 -14.68 0.01
C VAL A 114 36.01 -14.48 -0.74
N CYS A 115 37.08 -14.16 0.00
CA CYS A 115 38.42 -13.96 -0.53
C CYS A 115 39.36 -14.94 0.18
N ASP A 116 40.35 -15.45 -0.55
CA ASP A 116 41.44 -16.27 -0.02
C ASP A 116 42.52 -15.43 0.70
#